data_AF-A0A5Y4QJ38-F1
#
_entry.id   AF-A0A5Y4QJ38-F1
#
_cell.length_a   1.000
_cell.length_b   1.000
_cell.length_c   1.000
_cell.angle_alpha   90.00
_cell.angle_beta   90.00
_cell.angle_gamma   90.00
#
_symmetry.space_group_name_H-M   'P 1'
#
loop_
_entity.id
_entity.type
_entity.pdbx_description
1 polymer ?
#
loop_
_entity_poly.entity_id
_entity_poly.type
_entity_poly.pdbx_seq_one_letter_code
_entity_poly.pdbx_strand_id
1 'polypeptide(L)'
;RRPQETGQVSLRMHVSRHPLYVAGRRKAGRKYGFRPERQRLLDALWPVLISFCDAGKHTVGMCISRLAKELSAKDAKGNVIPETEVTVSRLSRLIEEQVRFGVLGLAEERAWDRESRTWLPTYVYITPVGFQMLGVDMDKLFKEQEKKLRQSAEREQLIREGVMSEHDDVQAHSARKCWSGRKRQEALVYRRKKGAERKRANNLIKLPADERLHAMSEWIYRTLPPDEAYWCTSERLKALAIQHLYQLDLALSPPD
;
A
#
# COMPACT_ATOMS: atom_id res chain seq x y z
N ARG A 1 11.39 20.75 -30.54
CA ARG A 1 11.74 21.81 -29.55
C ARG A 1 13.14 21.49 -29.05
N ARG A 2 14.06 22.45 -29.00
CA ARG A 2 15.41 22.24 -28.45
C ARG A 2 15.28 22.03 -26.94
N PRO A 3 15.83 20.96 -26.34
CA PRO A 3 16.05 20.90 -24.91
C PRO A 3 17.12 21.95 -24.55
N GLN A 4 16.88 22.74 -23.51
CA GLN A 4 17.74 23.88 -23.15
C GLN A 4 19.09 23.48 -22.52
N GLU A 5 19.32 22.20 -22.19
CA GLU A 5 20.46 21.82 -21.34
C GLU A 5 21.57 21.02 -22.04
N THR A 6 21.33 20.35 -23.17
CA THR A 6 22.31 19.38 -23.74
C THR A 6 22.83 19.68 -25.14
N GLY A 7 22.37 20.73 -25.81
CA GLY A 7 22.90 21.15 -27.12
C GLY A 7 22.69 20.17 -28.29
N GLN A 8 22.20 18.95 -28.04
CA GLN A 8 21.87 17.98 -29.07
C GLN A 8 20.48 18.26 -29.65
N VAL A 9 20.41 18.38 -30.96
CA VAL A 9 19.15 18.52 -31.71
C VAL A 9 18.44 17.17 -31.69
N SER A 10 17.60 16.92 -30.69
CA SER A 10 16.70 15.77 -30.72
C SER A 10 15.49 16.09 -31.59
N LEU A 11 15.45 15.51 -32.79
CA LEU A 11 14.21 15.39 -33.54
C LEU A 11 13.21 14.64 -32.65
N ARG A 12 11.96 15.12 -32.58
CA ARG A 12 10.88 14.43 -31.85
C ARG A 12 10.66 13.09 -32.56
N MET A 13 11.30 12.05 -32.08
CA MET A 13 11.40 10.78 -32.78
C MET A 13 10.18 9.93 -32.47
N HIS A 14 9.61 9.29 -33.51
CA HIS A 14 8.71 8.17 -33.30
C HIS A 14 9.46 7.08 -32.54
N VAL A 15 8.90 6.61 -31.43
CA VAL A 15 9.55 5.59 -30.60
C VAL A 15 9.83 4.35 -31.44
N SER A 16 8.92 3.99 -32.34
CA SER A 16 9.06 2.88 -33.29
C SER A 16 10.29 2.96 -34.21
N ARG A 17 10.90 4.14 -34.36
CA ARG A 17 12.10 4.39 -35.17
C ARG A 17 13.36 4.60 -34.33
N HIS A 18 13.30 4.38 -33.02
CA HIS A 18 14.44 4.55 -32.13
C HIS A 18 15.63 3.64 -32.53
N PRO A 19 16.88 4.15 -32.48
CA PRO A 19 18.08 3.37 -32.83
C PRO A 19 18.23 2.06 -32.06
N LEU A 20 17.71 1.99 -30.85
CA LEU A 20 17.64 0.75 -30.04
C LEU A 20 17.00 -0.40 -30.82
N TYR A 21 15.92 -0.14 -31.56
CA TYR A 21 15.24 -1.14 -32.38
C TYR A 21 15.99 -1.49 -33.66
N VAL A 22 17.04 -0.74 -34.02
CA VAL A 22 17.95 -1.08 -35.12
C VAL A 22 19.08 -1.96 -34.61
N ALA A 23 19.72 -1.56 -33.51
CA ALA A 23 20.81 -2.30 -32.88
C ALA A 23 20.32 -3.65 -32.30
N GLY A 24 19.16 -3.65 -31.64
CA GLY A 24 18.60 -4.82 -30.95
C GLY A 24 17.90 -5.84 -31.85
N ARG A 25 17.82 -5.65 -33.17
CA ARG A 25 17.00 -6.52 -34.06
C ARG A 25 17.38 -7.99 -33.96
N ARG A 26 18.68 -8.28 -34.03
CA ARG A 26 19.21 -9.65 -33.96
C ARG A 26 18.87 -10.30 -32.61
N LYS A 27 19.05 -9.56 -31.52
CA LYS A 27 18.71 -10.01 -30.16
C LYS A 27 17.21 -10.30 -30.01
N ALA A 28 16.35 -9.49 -30.61
CA ALA A 28 14.90 -9.70 -30.59
C ALA A 28 14.39 -10.76 -31.59
N GLY A 29 15.28 -11.41 -32.35
CA GLY A 29 14.94 -12.44 -33.34
C GLY A 29 14.34 -11.87 -34.64
N ARG A 30 14.60 -10.61 -34.97
CA ARG A 30 14.10 -9.96 -36.20
C ARG A 30 15.19 -9.77 -37.25
N LYS A 31 14.84 -10.04 -38.51
CA LYS A 31 15.65 -9.66 -39.68
C LYS A 31 15.34 -8.25 -40.18
N TYR A 32 14.05 -7.89 -40.23
CA TYR A 32 13.56 -6.62 -40.77
C TYR A 32 12.98 -5.71 -39.69
N GLY A 33 12.87 -4.41 -40.01
CA GLY A 33 12.19 -3.42 -39.16
C GLY A 33 10.70 -3.73 -38.95
N PHE A 34 10.05 -2.92 -38.12
CA PHE A 34 8.60 -3.03 -37.91
C PHE A 34 7.83 -2.64 -39.17
N ARG A 35 6.72 -3.32 -39.46
CA ARG A 35 5.78 -2.91 -40.50
C ARG A 35 5.04 -1.63 -40.09
N PRO A 36 4.50 -0.83 -41.03
CA PRO A 36 3.87 0.46 -40.73
C PRO A 36 2.74 0.38 -39.68
N GLU A 37 1.93 -0.68 -39.69
CA GLU A 37 0.85 -0.87 -38.71
C GLU A 37 1.41 -1.10 -37.30
N ARG A 38 2.49 -1.90 -37.22
CA ARG A 38 3.16 -2.19 -35.94
C ARG A 38 3.90 -0.96 -35.40
N GLN A 39 4.45 -0.12 -36.28
CA GLN A 39 5.06 1.16 -35.90
C GLN A 39 4.00 2.08 -35.28
N ARG A 40 2.87 2.28 -35.96
CA ARG A 40 1.76 3.11 -35.45
C ARG A 40 1.26 2.62 -34.10
N LEU A 41 1.07 1.30 -33.95
CA LEU A 41 0.63 0.73 -32.68
C LEU A 41 1.66 0.94 -31.56
N LEU A 42 2.95 0.77 -31.85
CA LEU A 42 4.02 1.00 -30.88
C LEU A 42 4.10 2.47 -30.48
N ASP A 43 3.99 3.39 -31.43
CA ASP A 43 4.00 4.83 -31.18
C ASP A 43 2.77 5.29 -30.37
N ALA A 44 1.61 4.64 -30.54
CA ALA A 44 0.41 4.89 -29.74
C ALA A 44 0.47 4.25 -28.35
N LEU A 45 1.16 3.11 -28.21
CA LEU A 45 1.30 2.38 -26.95
C LEU A 45 2.06 3.19 -25.91
N TRP A 46 3.20 3.78 -26.27
CA TRP A 46 4.09 4.46 -25.32
C TRP A 46 3.44 5.60 -24.52
N PRO A 47 2.70 6.54 -25.15
CA PRO A 47 1.95 7.56 -24.41
C PRO A 47 0.98 6.99 -23.37
N VAL A 48 0.29 5.89 -23.70
CA VAL A 48 -0.65 5.22 -22.77
C VAL A 48 0.11 4.59 -21.62
N LEU A 49 1.22 3.88 -21.89
CA LEU A 49 2.03 3.27 -20.84
C LEU A 49 2.55 4.30 -19.84
N ILE A 50 3.07 5.44 -20.33
CA ILE A 50 3.60 6.52 -19.47
C ILE A 50 2.48 7.16 -18.64
N SER A 51 1.31 7.40 -19.24
CA SER A 51 0.18 8.05 -18.56
C SER A 51 -0.36 7.24 -17.38
N PHE A 52 -0.26 5.91 -17.45
CA PHE A 52 -0.76 4.99 -16.42
C PHE A 52 0.36 4.27 -15.66
N CYS A 53 1.60 4.73 -15.78
CA CYS A 53 2.75 4.17 -15.07
C CYS A 53 2.77 4.64 -13.62
N ASP A 54 2.87 3.69 -12.67
CA ASP A 54 3.08 4.03 -11.27
C ASP A 54 4.51 4.55 -11.05
N ALA A 55 4.63 5.69 -10.38
CA ALA A 55 5.92 6.35 -10.16
C ALA A 55 6.86 5.53 -9.25
N GLY A 56 6.33 4.65 -8.39
CA GLY A 56 7.14 3.83 -7.49
C GLY A 56 7.55 2.49 -8.11
N LYS A 57 6.59 1.73 -8.62
CA LYS A 57 6.84 0.38 -9.14
C LYS A 57 7.19 0.35 -10.63
N HIS A 58 6.96 1.45 -11.34
CA HIS A 58 7.04 1.55 -12.80
C HIS A 58 6.13 0.57 -13.55
N THR A 59 5.23 -0.09 -12.83
CA THR A 59 4.18 -0.96 -13.36
C THR A 59 3.04 -0.10 -13.87
N VAL A 60 2.52 -0.46 -15.03
CA VAL A 60 1.36 0.17 -15.63
C VAL A 60 0.12 -0.34 -14.88
N GLY A 61 -0.69 0.57 -14.36
CA GLY A 61 -1.90 0.25 -13.57
C GLY A 61 -3.04 -0.41 -14.34
N MET A 62 -2.78 -0.90 -15.56
CA MET A 62 -3.75 -1.54 -16.44
C MET A 62 -3.20 -2.86 -16.96
N CYS A 63 -4.06 -3.89 -16.96
CA CYS A 63 -3.75 -5.16 -17.59
C CYS A 63 -3.78 -5.05 -19.13
N ILE A 64 -3.16 -5.99 -19.83
CA ILE A 64 -3.07 -6.00 -21.31
C ILE A 64 -4.46 -5.91 -21.96
N SER A 65 -5.47 -6.59 -21.43
CA SER A 65 -6.84 -6.54 -21.96
C SER A 65 -7.46 -5.15 -21.87
N ARG A 66 -7.15 -4.40 -20.81
CA ARG A 66 -7.61 -3.02 -20.63
C ARG A 66 -6.82 -2.04 -21.51
N LEU A 67 -5.51 -2.24 -21.63
CA LEU A 67 -4.66 -1.46 -22.55
C LEU A 67 -5.13 -1.59 -24.01
N ALA A 68 -5.53 -2.79 -24.44
CA ALA A 68 -6.07 -3.03 -25.77
C ALA A 68 -7.33 -2.18 -26.04
N LYS A 69 -8.24 -2.09 -25.05
CA LYS A 69 -9.45 -1.25 -25.14
C LYS A 69 -9.12 0.24 -25.14
N GLU A 70 -8.14 0.68 -24.36
CA GLU A 70 -7.73 2.10 -24.35
C GLU A 70 -7.03 2.54 -25.64
N LEU A 71 -6.32 1.63 -26.31
CA LEU A 71 -5.65 1.90 -27.58
C LEU A 71 -6.59 1.85 -28.79
N SER A 72 -7.79 1.28 -28.62
CA SER A 72 -8.77 1.17 -29.69
C SER A 72 -9.50 2.49 -29.87
N ALA A 73 -9.81 2.86 -31.12
CA ALA A 73 -10.57 4.07 -31.38
C ALA A 73 -12.00 3.92 -30.84
N LYS A 74 -12.49 4.99 -30.20
CA LYS A 74 -13.81 5.03 -29.59
C LYS A 74 -14.74 5.93 -30.40
N ASP A 75 -16.01 5.55 -30.49
CA ASP A 75 -17.06 6.35 -31.10
C ASP A 75 -17.44 7.55 -30.21
N ALA A 76 -18.35 8.41 -30.68
CA ALA A 76 -18.83 9.56 -29.91
C ALA A 76 -19.55 9.17 -28.60
N LYS A 77 -19.92 7.90 -28.43
CA LYS A 77 -20.56 7.35 -27.23
C LYS A 77 -19.55 6.67 -26.29
N GLY A 78 -18.27 6.63 -26.64
CA GLY A 78 -17.20 6.00 -25.86
C GLY A 78 -17.05 4.49 -26.07
N ASN A 79 -17.79 3.89 -26.99
CA ASN A 79 -17.67 2.47 -27.34
C ASN A 79 -16.56 2.25 -28.37
N VAL A 80 -15.90 1.10 -28.32
CA VAL A 80 -14.84 0.75 -29.27
C VAL A 80 -15.44 0.49 -30.66
N ILE A 81 -14.86 1.10 -31.69
CA ILE A 81 -15.23 0.88 -33.09
C ILE A 81 -14.63 -0.47 -33.55
N PRO A 82 -15.45 -1.50 -33.84
CA PRO A 82 -14.97 -2.87 -34.07
C PRO A 82 -13.93 -3.01 -35.18
N GLU A 83 -14.07 -2.23 -36.26
CA GLU A 83 -13.16 -2.26 -37.42
C GLU A 83 -11.74 -1.79 -37.10
N THR A 84 -11.60 -0.94 -36.07
CA THR A 84 -10.33 -0.35 -35.63
C THR A 84 -9.85 -0.91 -34.31
N GLU A 85 -10.51 -1.95 -33.79
CA GLU A 85 -10.19 -2.54 -32.50
C GLU A 85 -8.76 -3.10 -32.48
N VAL A 86 -8.00 -2.69 -31.48
CA VAL A 86 -6.72 -3.30 -31.14
C VAL A 86 -7.02 -4.54 -30.33
N THR A 87 -6.88 -5.71 -30.95
CA THR A 87 -7.11 -6.99 -30.26
C THR A 87 -6.05 -7.27 -29.19
N VAL A 88 -6.46 -7.94 -28.11
CA VAL A 88 -5.57 -8.36 -27.02
C VAL A 88 -4.41 -9.20 -27.53
N SER A 89 -4.65 -10.11 -28.48
CA SER A 89 -3.62 -10.97 -29.07
C SER A 89 -2.58 -10.17 -29.87
N ARG A 90 -2.99 -9.12 -30.60
CA ARG A 90 -2.08 -8.24 -31.34
C ARG A 90 -1.22 -7.42 -30.39
N LEU A 91 -1.81 -6.87 -29.33
CA LEU A 91 -1.07 -6.11 -28.32
C LEU A 91 -0.11 -7.00 -27.52
N SER A 92 -0.56 -8.18 -27.11
CA SER A 92 0.26 -9.18 -26.41
C SER A 92 1.52 -9.52 -27.18
N ARG A 93 1.40 -9.81 -28.49
CA ARG A 93 2.55 -10.11 -29.36
C ARG A 93 3.50 -8.91 -29.52
N LEU A 94 2.97 -7.68 -29.50
CA LEU A 94 3.80 -6.48 -29.53
C LEU A 94 4.58 -6.33 -28.21
N ILE A 95 3.93 -6.52 -27.07
CA ILE A 95 4.56 -6.44 -25.75
C ILE A 95 5.64 -7.51 -25.60
N GLU A 96 5.36 -8.77 -25.96
CA GLU A 96 6.37 -9.85 -25.93
C GLU A 96 7.62 -9.48 -26.75
N GLU A 97 7.44 -8.82 -27.89
CA GLU A 97 8.55 -8.32 -28.68
C GLU A 97 9.30 -7.18 -27.98
N GLN A 98 8.60 -6.26 -27.32
CA GLN A 98 9.22 -5.21 -26.49
C GLN A 98 10.00 -5.79 -25.29
N VAL A 99 9.51 -6.88 -24.71
CA VAL A 99 10.21 -7.62 -23.65
C VAL A 99 11.53 -8.21 -24.17
N ARG A 100 11.55 -8.73 -25.41
CA ARG A 100 12.80 -9.20 -26.04
C ARG A 100 13.79 -8.08 -26.32
N PHE A 101 13.31 -6.88 -26.65
CA PHE A 101 14.14 -5.68 -26.74
C PHE A 101 14.61 -5.17 -25.37
N GLY A 102 14.02 -5.67 -24.28
CA GLY A 102 14.35 -5.30 -22.90
C GLY A 102 13.84 -3.94 -22.50
N VAL A 103 12.91 -3.33 -23.26
CA VAL A 103 12.33 -2.01 -22.93
C VAL A 103 11.11 -2.13 -22.01
N LEU A 104 10.37 -3.24 -22.09
CA LEU A 104 9.24 -3.57 -21.22
C LEU A 104 9.51 -4.90 -20.49
N GLY A 105 8.82 -5.11 -19.37
CA GLY A 105 8.78 -6.38 -18.65
C GLY A 105 7.35 -6.76 -18.29
N LEU A 106 7.12 -8.04 -18.00
CA LEU A 106 5.85 -8.53 -17.45
C LEU A 106 6.00 -8.67 -15.95
N ALA A 107 5.06 -8.10 -15.18
CA ALA A 107 5.13 -8.10 -13.72
C ALA A 107 5.02 -9.51 -13.12
N GLU A 108 4.19 -10.35 -13.75
CA GLU A 108 3.96 -11.74 -13.35
C GLU A 108 3.88 -12.64 -14.59
N GLU A 109 4.18 -13.92 -14.40
CA GLU A 109 4.00 -14.93 -15.43
C GLU A 109 2.51 -15.18 -15.71
N ARG A 110 2.19 -15.64 -16.93
CA ARG A 110 0.80 -15.96 -17.29
C ARG A 110 0.32 -17.18 -16.52
N ALA A 111 -0.57 -16.95 -15.58
CA ALA A 111 -1.23 -18.01 -14.82
C ALA A 111 -2.66 -18.25 -15.32
N TRP A 112 -3.02 -19.53 -15.43
CA TRP A 112 -4.38 -19.96 -15.75
C TRP A 112 -5.16 -20.17 -14.44
N ASP A 113 -6.28 -19.45 -14.30
CA ASP A 113 -7.19 -19.68 -13.19
C ASP A 113 -8.11 -20.87 -13.51
N ARG A 114 -8.00 -21.93 -12.69
CA ARG A 114 -8.81 -23.14 -12.82
C ARG A 114 -10.26 -22.91 -12.41
N GLU A 115 -10.50 -22.04 -11.45
CA GLU A 115 -11.83 -21.79 -10.88
C GLU A 115 -12.68 -20.99 -11.86
N SER A 116 -12.15 -19.85 -12.32
CA SER A 116 -12.85 -18.99 -13.29
C SER A 116 -12.70 -19.48 -14.74
N ARG A 117 -11.89 -20.51 -15.01
CA ARG A 117 -11.53 -21.00 -16.37
C ARG A 117 -11.08 -19.88 -17.31
N THR A 118 -10.31 -18.92 -16.77
CA THR A 118 -9.82 -17.76 -17.52
C THR A 118 -8.35 -17.48 -17.20
N TRP A 119 -7.68 -16.75 -18.08
CA TRP A 119 -6.31 -16.28 -17.83
C TRP A 119 -6.30 -15.12 -16.83
N LEU A 120 -5.37 -15.14 -15.87
CA LEU A 120 -5.20 -14.04 -14.94
C LEU A 120 -4.71 -12.77 -15.64
N PRO A 121 -5.13 -11.58 -15.16
CA PRO A 121 -4.70 -10.31 -15.74
C PRO A 121 -3.18 -10.15 -15.67
N THR A 122 -2.53 -10.03 -16.82
CA THR A 122 -1.09 -9.75 -16.89
C THR A 122 -0.84 -8.25 -16.93
N TYR A 123 0.10 -7.78 -16.10
CA TYR A 123 0.53 -6.39 -16.04
C TYR A 123 1.92 -6.21 -16.66
N VAL A 124 2.15 -5.00 -17.17
CA VAL A 124 3.41 -4.61 -17.84
C VAL A 124 4.09 -3.55 -16.98
N TYR A 125 5.41 -3.60 -16.89
CA TYR A 125 6.21 -2.51 -16.31
C TYR A 125 7.23 -1.98 -17.32
N ILE A 126 7.60 -0.72 -17.15
CA ILE A 126 8.62 -0.07 -17.96
C ILE A 126 9.98 -0.31 -17.31
N THR A 127 10.93 -0.82 -18.08
CA THR A 127 12.29 -1.06 -17.60
C THR A 127 13.11 0.23 -17.60
N PRO A 128 14.26 0.27 -16.90
CA PRO A 128 15.20 1.39 -17.00
C PRO A 128 15.60 1.71 -18.45
N VAL A 129 15.81 0.69 -19.29
CA VAL A 129 16.12 0.86 -20.71
C VAL A 129 14.97 1.53 -21.47
N GLY A 130 13.73 1.21 -21.12
CA GLY A 130 12.53 1.86 -21.66
C GLY A 130 12.49 3.36 -21.34
N PHE A 131 12.83 3.75 -20.11
CA PHE A 131 12.90 5.17 -19.73
C PHE A 131 14.07 5.91 -20.38
N GLN A 132 15.24 5.27 -20.48
CA GLN A 132 16.39 5.81 -21.22
C GLN A 132 16.05 6.06 -22.69
N MET A 133 15.31 5.13 -23.32
CA MET A 133 14.84 5.28 -24.70
C MET A 133 13.94 6.51 -24.89
N LEU A 134 13.17 6.88 -23.87
CA LEU A 134 12.33 8.07 -23.87
C LEU A 134 13.11 9.36 -23.56
N GLY A 135 14.41 9.25 -23.24
CA GLY A 135 15.27 10.37 -22.87
C GLY A 135 14.99 10.91 -21.46
N VAL A 136 14.47 10.06 -20.55
CA VAL A 136 14.23 10.43 -19.16
C VAL A 136 15.56 10.47 -18.41
N ASP A 137 15.72 11.47 -17.54
CA ASP A 137 16.83 11.57 -16.59
C ASP A 137 16.70 10.47 -15.54
N MET A 138 17.58 9.47 -15.63
CA MET A 138 17.52 8.27 -14.80
C MET A 138 17.78 8.58 -13.32
N ASP A 139 18.63 9.55 -13.01
CA ASP A 139 18.95 9.90 -11.62
C ASP A 139 17.74 10.54 -10.93
N LYS A 140 17.00 11.38 -11.65
CA LYS A 140 15.74 11.93 -11.16
C LYS A 140 14.69 10.84 -11.00
N LEU A 141 14.58 9.94 -11.98
CA LEU A 141 13.63 8.83 -11.93
C LEU A 141 13.85 7.93 -10.70
N PHE A 142 15.10 7.53 -10.44
CA PHE A 142 15.42 6.68 -9.28
C PHE A 142 15.17 7.40 -7.95
N LYS A 143 15.47 8.71 -7.86
CA LYS A 143 15.15 9.51 -6.66
C LYS A 143 13.64 9.61 -6.42
N GLU A 144 12.85 9.79 -7.47
CA GLU A 144 11.39 9.81 -7.37
C GLU A 144 10.83 8.45 -6.95
N GLN A 145 11.33 7.37 -7.56
CA GLN A 145 10.98 6.00 -7.19
C GLN A 145 11.29 5.73 -5.71
N GLU A 146 12.50 6.05 -5.25
CA GLU A 146 12.90 5.82 -3.86
C GLU A 146 12.01 6.61 -2.89
N LYS A 147 11.71 7.88 -3.21
CA LYS A 147 10.80 8.70 -2.41
C LYS A 147 9.41 8.06 -2.31
N LYS A 148 8.88 7.52 -3.41
CA LYS A 148 7.57 6.84 -3.44
C LYS A 148 7.58 5.53 -2.66
N LEU A 149 8.64 4.74 -2.77
CA LEU A 149 8.80 3.50 -2.01
C LEU A 149 8.88 3.78 -0.50
N ARG A 150 9.64 4.81 -0.08
CA ARG A 150 9.70 5.24 1.33
C ARG A 150 8.32 5.66 1.84
N GLN A 151 7.57 6.45 1.07
CA GLN A 151 6.19 6.82 1.43
C GLN A 151 5.27 5.60 1.58
N SER A 152 5.41 4.59 0.72
CA SER A 152 4.65 3.34 0.83
C SER A 152 5.03 2.54 2.08
N ALA A 153 6.33 2.45 2.40
CA ALA A 153 6.81 1.75 3.59
C ALA A 153 6.35 2.43 4.88
N GLU A 154 6.42 3.76 4.95
CA GLU A 154 5.88 4.55 6.06
C GLU A 154 4.37 4.30 6.24
N ARG A 155 3.62 4.26 5.14
CA ARG A 155 2.18 3.92 5.16
C ARG A 155 1.92 2.54 5.74
N GLU A 156 2.65 1.52 5.29
CA GLU A 156 2.50 0.15 5.76
C GLU A 156 2.84 0.03 7.26
N GLN A 157 3.85 0.76 7.74
CA GLN A 157 4.17 0.83 9.17
C GLN A 157 3.02 1.46 9.97
N LEU A 158 2.47 2.58 9.50
CA LEU A 158 1.35 3.24 10.16
C LEU A 158 0.07 2.38 10.18
N ILE A 159 -0.16 1.58 9.14
CA ILE A 159 -1.25 0.60 9.10
C ILE A 159 -1.00 -0.51 10.13
N ARG A 160 0.21 -1.08 10.17
CA ARG A 160 0.57 -2.15 11.12
C ARG A 160 0.46 -1.70 12.58
N GLU A 161 0.82 -0.46 12.87
CA GLU A 161 0.69 0.14 14.20
C GLU A 161 -0.77 0.50 14.55
N GLY A 162 -1.70 0.35 13.60
CA GLY A 162 -3.11 0.72 13.75
C GLY A 162 -3.32 2.23 13.87
N VAL A 163 -2.37 3.04 13.39
CA VAL A 163 -2.45 4.50 13.35
C VAL A 163 -3.27 4.97 12.13
N MET A 164 -3.27 4.19 11.05
CA MET A 164 -4.03 4.45 9.83
C MET A 164 -4.77 3.21 9.34
N SER A 165 -5.92 3.40 8.69
CA SER A 165 -6.63 2.34 7.97
C SER A 165 -6.02 2.13 6.57
N GLU A 166 -6.21 0.94 5.99
CA GLU A 166 -5.75 0.60 4.62
C GLU A 166 -6.38 1.48 3.53
N HIS A 167 -7.48 2.16 3.85
CA HIS A 167 -8.20 3.06 2.94
C HIS A 167 -7.88 4.53 3.17
N ASP A 168 -7.07 4.86 4.18
CA ASP A 168 -6.69 6.24 4.44
C ASP A 168 -5.55 6.67 3.50
N ASP A 169 -5.70 7.84 2.89
CA ASP A 169 -4.65 8.49 2.12
C ASP A 169 -3.55 9.03 3.06
N VAL A 170 -2.29 8.87 2.65
CA VAL A 170 -1.12 9.39 3.37
C VAL A 170 -0.98 10.87 3.07
N GLN A 171 -1.84 11.66 3.68
CA GLN A 171 -1.68 13.10 3.74
C GLN A 171 -1.27 13.46 5.18
N ALA A 172 -0.28 14.34 5.34
CA ALA A 172 0.20 14.72 6.67
C ALA A 172 -0.92 15.20 7.62
N HIS A 173 -1.99 15.75 7.05
CA HIS A 173 -3.18 16.18 7.79
C HIS A 173 -4.09 15.03 8.25
N SER A 174 -4.30 13.98 7.44
CA SER A 174 -5.07 12.79 7.86
C SER A 174 -4.33 12.03 8.95
N ALA A 175 -3.01 11.85 8.81
CA ALA A 175 -2.17 11.23 9.84
C ALA A 175 -2.21 11.98 11.19
N ARG A 176 -2.19 13.33 11.17
CA ARG A 176 -2.35 14.17 12.37
C ARG A 176 -3.74 14.01 13.00
N LYS A 177 -4.80 13.88 12.20
CA LYS A 177 -6.17 13.66 12.71
C LYS A 177 -6.32 12.28 13.35
N CYS A 178 -5.79 11.22 12.73
CA CYS A 178 -5.85 9.87 13.30
C CYS A 178 -5.04 9.78 14.61
N TRP A 179 -3.81 10.31 14.64
CA TRP A 179 -2.99 10.35 15.85
C TRP A 179 -3.67 11.13 16.99
N SER A 180 -4.19 12.33 16.70
CA SER A 180 -4.88 13.15 17.71
C SER A 180 -6.18 12.51 18.19
N GLY A 181 -6.93 11.82 17.31
CA GLY A 181 -8.09 11.01 17.66
C GLY A 181 -7.74 9.88 18.63
N ARG A 182 -6.68 9.11 18.36
CA ARG A 182 -6.20 8.01 19.21
C ARG A 182 -5.74 8.52 20.58
N LYS A 183 -4.96 9.61 20.61
CA LYS A 183 -4.53 10.24 21.87
C LYS A 183 -5.71 10.74 22.70
N ARG A 184 -6.75 11.26 22.05
CA ARG A 184 -7.99 11.67 22.73
C ARG A 184 -8.74 10.47 23.31
N GLN A 185 -8.81 9.35 22.59
CA GLN A 185 -9.43 8.12 23.07
C GLN A 185 -8.66 7.52 24.26
N GLU A 186 -7.34 7.42 24.17
CA GLU A 186 -6.46 6.99 25.28
C GLU A 186 -6.68 7.87 26.53
N ALA A 187 -6.71 9.20 26.36
CA ALA A 187 -6.99 10.13 27.44
C ALA A 187 -8.38 9.94 28.06
N LEU A 188 -9.41 9.67 27.25
CA LEU A 188 -10.76 9.39 27.74
C LEU A 188 -10.84 8.07 28.53
N VAL A 189 -10.20 7.00 28.04
CA VAL A 189 -10.11 5.71 28.76
C VAL A 189 -9.39 5.90 30.09
N TYR A 190 -8.26 6.60 30.10
CA TYR A 190 -7.52 6.92 31.32
C TYR A 190 -8.38 7.72 32.32
N ARG A 191 -9.07 8.78 31.87
CA ARG A 191 -9.96 9.59 32.73
C ARG A 191 -11.12 8.77 33.28
N ARG A 192 -11.73 7.88 32.48
CA ARG A 192 -12.80 6.98 32.93
C ARG A 192 -12.29 6.00 33.98
N LYS A 193 -11.12 5.40 33.75
CA LYS A 193 -10.47 4.50 34.72
C LYS A 193 -10.18 5.22 36.04
N LYS A 194 -9.54 6.39 36.00
CA LYS A 194 -9.28 7.23 37.18
C LYS A 194 -10.55 7.69 37.89
N GLY A 195 -11.60 8.06 37.15
CA GLY A 195 -12.90 8.41 37.71
C GLY A 195 -13.56 7.24 38.45
N ALA A 196 -13.49 6.03 37.87
CA ALA A 196 -13.98 4.81 38.50
C ALA A 196 -13.16 4.43 39.75
N GLU A 197 -11.83 4.59 39.72
CA GLU A 197 -10.95 4.42 40.88
C GLU A 197 -11.34 5.39 42.01
N ARG A 198 -11.52 6.68 41.73
CA ARG A 198 -11.94 7.68 42.71
C ARG A 198 -13.31 7.39 43.34
N LYS A 199 -14.29 6.99 42.53
CA LYS A 199 -15.62 6.61 43.05
C LYS A 199 -15.53 5.41 43.98
N ARG A 200 -14.74 4.40 43.60
CA ARG A 200 -14.48 3.22 44.44
C ARG A 200 -13.80 3.63 45.74
N ALA A 201 -12.77 4.46 45.67
CA ALA A 201 -12.08 4.96 46.86
C ALA A 201 -13.03 5.69 47.82
N ASN A 202 -13.85 6.60 47.30
CA ASN A 202 -14.83 7.35 48.10
C ASN A 202 -15.89 6.46 48.77
N ASN A 203 -16.25 5.33 48.14
CA ASN A 203 -17.18 4.37 48.73
C ASN A 203 -16.49 3.54 49.82
N LEU A 204 -15.27 3.08 49.57
CA LEU A 204 -14.49 2.26 50.49
C LEU A 204 -14.02 3.03 51.72
N ILE A 205 -13.71 4.32 51.61
CA ILE A 205 -13.26 5.15 52.74
C ILE A 205 -14.29 5.22 53.88
N LYS A 206 -15.57 5.02 53.55
CA LYS A 206 -16.69 5.06 54.52
C LYS A 206 -16.82 3.77 55.34
N LEU A 207 -16.15 2.70 54.92
CA LEU A 207 -16.24 1.39 55.53
C LEU A 207 -15.11 1.15 56.55
N PRO A 208 -15.32 0.33 57.59
CA PRO A 208 -14.26 -0.15 58.46
C PRO A 208 -13.24 -1.01 57.70
N ALA A 209 -12.05 -1.21 58.30
CA ALA A 209 -10.91 -1.85 57.65
C ALA A 209 -11.21 -3.26 57.09
N ASP A 210 -11.88 -4.09 57.87
CA ASP A 210 -12.18 -5.48 57.50
C ASP A 210 -13.21 -5.54 56.35
N GLU A 211 -14.21 -4.66 56.39
CA GLU A 211 -15.20 -4.54 55.31
C GLU A 211 -14.60 -3.96 54.02
N ARG A 212 -13.60 -3.06 54.12
CA ARG A 212 -12.84 -2.59 52.94
C ARG A 212 -12.10 -3.74 52.27
N LEU A 213 -11.43 -4.58 53.05
CA LEU A 213 -10.69 -5.73 52.53
C LEU A 213 -11.63 -6.73 51.87
N HIS A 214 -12.77 -7.02 52.52
CA HIS A 214 -13.79 -7.90 51.97
C HIS A 214 -14.38 -7.36 50.65
N ALA A 215 -14.84 -6.11 50.63
CA ALA A 215 -15.41 -5.48 49.44
C ALA A 215 -14.41 -5.39 48.28
N MET A 216 -13.13 -5.12 48.56
CA MET A 216 -12.08 -5.13 47.52
C MET A 216 -11.83 -6.55 46.99
N SER A 217 -11.77 -7.56 47.86
CA SER A 217 -11.56 -8.95 47.47
C SER A 217 -12.68 -9.47 46.56
N GLU A 218 -13.93 -9.15 46.87
CA GLU A 218 -15.08 -9.53 46.06
C GLU A 218 -15.07 -8.83 44.70
N TRP A 219 -14.71 -7.54 44.67
CA TRP A 219 -14.58 -6.79 43.43
C TRP A 219 -13.47 -7.34 42.53
N ILE A 220 -12.29 -7.66 43.09
CA ILE A 220 -11.17 -8.26 42.36
C ILE A 220 -11.59 -9.63 41.81
N TYR A 221 -12.19 -10.49 42.63
CA TYR A 221 -12.65 -11.81 42.19
C TYR A 221 -13.66 -11.74 41.04
N ARG A 222 -14.56 -10.74 41.06
CA ARG A 222 -15.53 -10.51 39.97
C ARG A 222 -14.92 -9.91 38.70
N THR A 223 -13.75 -9.27 38.77
CA THR A 223 -13.12 -8.57 37.64
C THR A 223 -11.88 -9.28 37.09
N LEU A 224 -11.37 -10.29 37.79
CA LEU A 224 -10.30 -11.16 37.34
C LEU A 224 -10.72 -11.91 36.07
N PRO A 225 -9.79 -12.11 35.10
CA PRO A 225 -10.00 -13.05 34.01
C PRO A 225 -10.34 -14.45 34.53
N PRO A 226 -11.20 -15.22 33.84
CA PRO A 226 -11.62 -16.55 34.30
C PRO A 226 -10.46 -17.50 34.63
N ASP A 227 -9.38 -17.44 33.85
CA ASP A 227 -8.18 -18.26 34.03
C ASP A 227 -7.43 -17.88 35.33
N GLU A 228 -7.31 -16.59 35.63
CA GLU A 228 -6.65 -16.13 36.85
C GLU A 228 -7.51 -16.37 38.10
N ALA A 229 -8.83 -16.25 37.97
CA ALA A 229 -9.77 -16.53 39.05
C ALA A 229 -9.73 -18.01 39.47
N TYR A 230 -9.58 -18.94 38.52
CA TYR A 230 -9.50 -20.38 38.77
C TYR A 230 -8.27 -20.77 39.63
N TRP A 231 -7.12 -20.13 39.40
CA TRP A 231 -5.88 -20.37 40.15
C TRP A 231 -5.67 -19.41 41.33
N CYS A 232 -6.66 -18.57 41.66
CA CYS A 232 -6.54 -17.59 42.74
C CYS A 232 -6.81 -18.23 44.10
N THR A 233 -5.75 -18.47 44.88
CA THR A 233 -5.88 -18.91 46.28
C THR A 233 -6.40 -17.77 47.16
N SER A 234 -7.00 -18.11 48.30
CA SER A 234 -7.49 -17.12 49.28
C SER A 234 -6.41 -16.13 49.74
N GLU A 235 -5.20 -16.64 49.98
CA GLU A 235 -4.03 -15.81 50.36
C GLU A 235 -3.61 -14.86 49.23
N ARG A 236 -3.64 -15.33 47.97
CA ARG A 236 -3.34 -14.50 46.80
C ARG A 236 -4.38 -13.41 46.59
N LEU A 237 -5.66 -13.74 46.75
CA LEU A 237 -6.75 -12.77 46.65
C LEU A 237 -6.63 -11.67 47.73
N LYS A 238 -6.29 -12.07 48.96
CA LYS A 238 -6.04 -11.15 50.08
C LYS A 238 -4.86 -10.22 49.81
N ALA A 239 -3.73 -10.76 49.32
CA ALA A 239 -2.57 -9.96 48.96
C ALA A 239 -2.89 -8.94 47.84
N LEU A 240 -3.62 -9.36 46.80
CA LEU A 240 -4.08 -8.47 45.73
C LEU A 240 -5.01 -7.37 46.25
N ALA A 241 -5.94 -7.71 47.15
CA ALA A 241 -6.84 -6.74 47.75
C ALA A 241 -6.10 -5.68 48.58
N ILE A 242 -5.10 -6.08 49.37
CA ILE A 242 -4.24 -5.16 50.13
C ILE A 242 -3.44 -4.27 49.17
N GLN A 243 -2.83 -4.84 48.14
CA GLN A 243 -2.08 -4.09 47.13
C GLN A 243 -2.94 -3.04 46.41
N HIS A 244 -4.17 -3.40 46.04
CA HIS A 244 -5.10 -2.47 45.40
C HIS A 244 -5.63 -1.39 46.34
N LEU A 245 -5.87 -1.70 47.61
CA LEU A 245 -6.23 -0.70 48.61
C LEU A 245 -5.07 0.28 48.87
N TYR A 246 -3.82 -0.21 48.85
CA TYR A 246 -2.63 0.64 48.94
C TYR A 246 -2.50 1.57 47.73
N GLN A 247 -2.72 1.07 46.51
CA GLN A 247 -2.74 1.89 45.28
C GLN A 247 -3.85 2.98 45.26
N LEU A 248 -4.87 2.85 46.10
CA LEU A 248 -5.93 3.83 46.25
C LEU A 248 -5.70 4.77 47.44
N ASP A 249 -4.59 4.65 48.16
CA ASP A 249 -4.25 5.36 49.40
C ASP A 249 -5.24 5.09 50.56
N LEU A 250 -5.82 3.88 50.62
CA LEU A 250 -6.91 3.51 51.54
C LEU A 250 -6.55 2.48 52.61
N ALA A 251 -5.34 1.92 52.60
CA ALA A 251 -4.96 0.84 53.51
C ALA A 251 -3.78 1.12 54.45
N LEU A 252 -3.96 0.52 55.62
CA LEU A 252 -3.09 0.19 56.76
C LEU A 252 -1.74 -0.39 56.29
N SER A 253 -0.65 -0.08 57.02
CA SER A 253 0.78 -0.35 56.76
C SER A 253 1.16 -1.38 55.68
N PRO A 254 2.23 -1.12 54.90
CA PRO A 254 2.65 -1.99 53.80
C PRO A 254 2.90 -3.43 54.28
N PRO A 255 2.62 -4.44 53.44
CA PRO A 255 3.06 -5.81 53.70
C PRO A 255 4.59 -5.85 53.63
N ASP A 256 5.23 -6.37 54.68
CA ASP A 256 6.67 -6.72 54.69
C ASP A 256 6.98 -7.85 53.69
#